data_AF-A0A7Y4YES9-F1
#
_entry.id   AF-A0A7Y4YES9-F1
#
_cell.length_a   1.000
_cell.length_b   1.000
_cell.length_c   1.000
_cell.angle_alpha   90.00
_cell.angle_beta   90.00
_cell.angle_gamma   90.00
#
_symmetry.space_group_name_H-M   'P 1'
#
loop_
_entity.id
_entity.type
_entity.pdbx_description
1 polymer ?
#
loop_
_entity_poly.entity_id
_entity_poly.type
_entity_poly.pdbx_seq_one_letter_code
_entity_poly.pdbx_strand_id
1 'polypeptide(L)' 'MGILQQVAEYLYLKKRDTQKKRSFNIKAMHFINRLSILLFLLAMIILAVKLLRS' A
#
# COMPACT_ATOMS: atom_id res chain seq x y z
N MET A 1 14.13 13.97 16.69
CA MET A 1 13.72 13.30 15.43
C MET A 1 14.08 14.22 14.28
N GLY A 2 15.31 14.15 13.76
CA GLY A 2 15.79 15.08 12.74
C GLY A 2 15.30 14.71 11.34
N ILE A 3 14.88 15.70 10.55
CA ILE A 3 14.41 15.55 9.16
C ILE A 3 15.44 14.77 8.31
N LEU A 4 16.73 15.03 8.53
CA LEU A 4 17.83 14.36 7.83
C LEU A 4 17.87 12.84 8.06
N GLN A 5 17.47 12.36 9.23
CA GLN A 5 17.42 10.92 9.52
C GLN A 5 16.26 10.23 8.78
N GLN A 6 15.12 10.91 8.61
CA GLN A 6 13.98 10.39 7.85
C GLN A 6 14.30 10.28 6.36
N VAL A 7 15.00 11.27 5.81
CA VAL A 7 15.46 11.26 4.41
C VAL A 7 16.45 10.13 4.17
N ALA A 8 17.40 9.90 5.08
CA ALA A 8 18.36 8.80 4.97
C ALA A 8 17.71 7.40 5.07
N GLU A 9 16.67 7.24 5.90
CA GLU A 9 15.87 6.00 5.97
C GLU A 9 15.00 5.79 4.73
N TYR A 10 14.52 6.86 4.10
CA TYR A 10 13.71 6.80 2.89
C TYR A 10 14.54 6.44 1.65
N LEU A 11 15.77 6.95 1.56
CA LEU A 11 16.70 6.66 0.47
C LEU A 11 17.40 5.30 0.60
N TYR A 12 17.01 4.44 1.56
CA TYR A 12 17.59 3.11 1.80
C TYR A 12 19.11 3.09 2.08
N LEU A 13 19.75 4.25 2.26
CA LEU A 13 21.19 4.38 2.58
C LEU A 13 21.52 3.82 3.96
N LYS A 14 20.51 3.66 4.83
CA LYS A 14 20.60 3.00 6.12
C LYS A 14 19.70 1.76 6.12
N LYS A 15 20.28 0.58 6.43
CA LYS A 15 19.53 -0.67 6.63
C LYS A 15 18.45 -0.41 7.68
N ARG A 16 17.17 -0.56 7.31
CA ARG A 16 16.04 -0.41 8.26
C ARG A 16 16.34 -1.27 9.48
N ASP A 17 16.37 -0.62 10.65
CA ASP A 17 16.54 -1.30 11.93
C ASP A 17 15.60 -2.50 11.99
N THR A 18 16.17 -3.71 12.13
CA THR A 18 15.44 -4.98 12.22
C THR A 18 14.54 -5.03 13.46
N GLN A 19 14.72 -4.07 14.38
CA GLN A 19 13.89 -3.79 15.55
C GLN A 19 12.64 -2.94 15.24
N LYS A 20 12.40 -2.55 13.98
CA LYS A 20 11.13 -1.90 13.59
C LYS A 20 10.05 -2.96 13.74
N LYS A 21 9.41 -2.96 14.92
CA LYS A 21 8.32 -3.86 15.34
C LYS A 21 7.53 -4.25 14.10
N ARG A 22 7.38 -5.55 13.82
CA ARG A 22 6.37 -6.08 12.88
C ARG A 22 5.00 -5.64 13.40
N SER A 23 4.71 -4.36 13.25
CA SER A 23 3.51 -3.72 13.71
C SER A 23 2.46 -4.24 12.76
N PHE A 24 1.49 -4.94 13.33
CA PHE A 24 0.28 -5.40 12.65
C PHE A 24 -0.27 -4.30 11.72
N ASN A 25 -0.11 -3.02 12.10
CA ASN A 25 -0.49 -1.84 11.35
C ASN A 25 0.12 -1.76 9.93
N ILE A 26 1.38 -2.15 9.73
CA ILE A 26 2.02 -2.10 8.39
C ILE A 26 1.47 -3.23 7.50
N LYS A 27 1.24 -4.42 8.08
CA LYS A 27 0.60 -5.53 7.35
C LYS A 27 -0.86 -5.20 7.01
N ALA A 28 -1.59 -4.59 7.94
CA ALA A 28 -2.94 -4.11 7.73
C ALA A 28 -3.00 -3.03 6.64
N MET A 29 -2.04 -2.10 6.62
CA MET A 29 -1.93 -1.07 5.57
C MET A 29 -1.75 -1.71 4.18
N HIS A 30 -0.88 -2.71 4.05
CA HIS A 30 -0.72 -3.44 2.79
C HIS A 30 -1.95 -4.29 2.43
N PHE A 31 -2.62 -4.88 3.42
CA PHE A 31 -3.84 -5.66 3.20
C PHE A 31 -4.98 -4.79 2.67
N ILE A 32 -5.23 -3.65 3.32
CA ILE A 32 -6.25 -2.69 2.90
C ILE A 32 -5.96 -2.21 1.47
N ASN A 33 -4.71 -1.85 1.15
CA ASN A 33 -4.35 -1.41 -0.20
C ASN A 33 -4.57 -2.51 -1.26
N ARG A 34 -4.22 -3.76 -0.96
CA ARG A 34 -4.47 -4.91 -1.86
C ARG A 34 -5.97 -5.14 -2.05
N LEU A 35 -6.76 -5.05 -0.99
CA LEU A 35 -8.22 -5.21 -1.04
C LEU A 35 -8.88 -4.09 -1.86
N SER A 36 -8.43 -2.84 -1.70
CA SER A 36 -8.92 -1.70 -2.47
C SER A 36 -8.72 -1.86 -3.98
N ILE A 37 -7.56 -2.36 -4.41
CA ILE A 37 -7.28 -2.61 -5.83
C ILE A 37 -8.19 -3.70 -6.38
N LEU A 38 -8.40 -4.79 -5.65
CA LEU A 38 -9.29 -5.87 -6.07
C LEU A 38 -10.74 -5.40 -6.23
N LEU A 39 -11.25 -4.63 -5.26
CA LEU A 39 -12.59 -4.05 -5.32
C LEU A 39 -12.74 -3.04 -6.48
N PHE A 40 -11.72 -2.21 -6.71
CA PHE A 40 -11.70 -1.27 -7.82
C PHE A 40 -11.77 -1.98 -9.18
N LEU A 41 -10.95 -3.01 -9.38
CA LEU A 41 -10.95 -3.80 -10.62
C LEU A 41 -12.28 -4.53 -10.82
N LEU A 42 -12.88 -5.07 -9.75
CA LEU A 42 -14.21 -5.68 -9.81
C LEU A 42 -15.26 -4.67 -10.27
N ALA A 43 -15.25 -3.46 -9.71
CA ALA A 43 -16.16 -2.38 -10.11
C ALA A 43 -15.95 -1.96 -11.57
N MET A 44 -14.70 -1.86 -12.04
CA MET A 44 -14.38 -1.57 -13.43
C MET A 44 -14.91 -2.65 -14.39
N ILE A 45 -14.82 -3.93 -14.02
CA ILE A 45 -15.38 -5.04 -14.81
C ILE A 45 -16.90 -4.94 -14.87
N ILE A 46 -17.56 -4.70 -13.73
CA ILE A 46 -19.04 -4.54 -13.68
C ILE A 46 -19.48 -3.38 -14.56
N LEU A 47 -18.77 -2.24 -14.48
CA LEU A 47 -19.07 -1.06 -15.29
C LEU A 47 -18.88 -1.34 -16.77
N ALA A 48 -17.76 -1.97 -17.16
CA ALA A 48 -17.49 -2.34 -18.56
C ALA A 48 -18.56 -3.28 -19.12
N VAL A 49 -18.96 -4.32 -18.38
CA VAL A 49 -20.04 -5.23 -18.79
C VAL A 49 -21.38 -4.50 -18.92
N LYS A 50 -21.69 -3.61 -17.99
CA LYS A 50 -22.92 -2.80 -18.05
C LYS A 50 -22.93 -1.88 -19.26
N LEU A 51 -21.79 -1.27 -19.59
CA LEU A 51 -21.67 -0.36 -20.73
C LEU A 51 -21.75 -1.10 -22.08
N LEU A 52 -21.15 -2.29 -22.18
CA LEU A 52 -21.11 -3.08 -23.41
C LEU A 52 -22.40 -3.86 -23.69
N ARG A 53 -23.22 -4.11 -22.66
CA ARG A 53 -24.54 -4.76 -22.79
C ARG A 53 -25.67 -3.75 -23.05
N SER A 54 -25.41 -2.46 -22.84
CA SER A 54 -26.36 -1.37 -23.08
C SER A 54 -26.30 -0.87 -24.52
#